data_AF-A0A7C9CZ27-F1
#
_entry.id   AF-A0A7C9CZ27-F1
#
_cell.length_a   1.000
_cell.length_b   1.000
_cell.length_c   1.000
_cell.angle_alpha   90.00
_cell.angle_beta   90.00
_cell.angle_gamma   90.00
#
_symmetry.space_group_name_H-M   'P 1'
#
loop_
_entity.id
_entity.type
_entity.pdbx_description
1 polymer ?
#
loop_
_entity_poly.entity_id
_entity_poly.type
_entity_poly.pdbx_seq_one_letter_code
_entity_poly.pdbx_strand_id
1 'polypeptide(L)'
;MSRYFGNVIVDVVAYCQVGELLSLRLSHACQKIREAKKNVTGDYVWSMIEFLQARRRFPKSCEEQGSKVSIEEGFMMSASPNIVVTSWLNLPMRGVNFGWGKEIHMGPAN
;
A
#
# COMPACT_ATOMS: atom_id res chain seq x y z
N MET A 1 8.20 17.73 -20.14
CA MET A 1 7.31 16.99 -19.23
C MET A 1 7.80 17.22 -17.81
N SER A 2 7.03 17.90 -16.96
CA SER A 2 7.37 17.99 -15.54
C SER A 2 7.13 16.63 -14.89
N ARG A 3 8.05 16.18 -14.04
CA ARG A 3 7.88 14.97 -13.24
C ARG A 3 7.13 15.39 -11.97
N TYR A 4 6.03 14.70 -11.66
CA TYR A 4 5.33 14.91 -10.40
C TYR A 4 6.24 14.53 -9.23
N PHE A 5 6.30 15.40 -8.22
CA PHE A 5 7.05 15.18 -6.98
C PHE A 5 6.08 15.14 -5.81
N GLY A 6 5.79 13.92 -5.33
CA GLY A 6 4.84 13.65 -4.26
C GLY A 6 4.47 12.17 -4.19
N ASN A 7 3.60 11.82 -3.24
CA ASN A 7 3.12 10.44 -3.09
C ASN A 7 1.99 10.15 -4.07
N VAL A 8 2.09 9.01 -4.77
CA VAL A 8 1.04 8.48 -5.67
C VAL A 8 0.82 7.00 -5.35
N ILE A 9 0.64 6.70 -4.06
CA ILE A 9 0.44 5.35 -3.54
C ILE A 9 -0.97 5.29 -2.95
N VAL A 10 -1.72 4.27 -3.34
CA VAL A 10 -3.02 3.93 -2.76
C VAL A 10 -2.91 2.50 -2.25
N ASP A 11 -3.21 2.31 -0.98
CA ASP A 11 -3.25 0.97 -0.39
C ASP A 11 -4.55 0.28 -0.78
N VAL A 12 -4.41 -0.95 -1.27
CA VAL A 12 -5.52 -1.72 -1.83
C VAL A 12 -5.57 -3.06 -1.12
N VAL A 13 -6.76 -3.41 -0.64
CA VAL A 13 -6.96 -4.63 0.15
C VAL A 13 -7.56 -5.72 -0.73
N ALA A 14 -6.90 -6.87 -0.78
CA ALA A 14 -7.49 -8.12 -1.23
C ALA A 14 -7.90 -8.94 -0.01
N TYR A 15 -9.13 -9.43 0.02
CA TYR A 15 -9.68 -10.18 1.15
C TYR A 15 -9.96 -11.64 0.77
N CYS A 16 -9.64 -12.56 1.68
CA CYS A 16 -9.97 -13.98 1.58
C CYS A 16 -10.01 -14.58 2.99
N GLN A 17 -10.90 -15.54 3.24
CA GLN A 17 -10.92 -16.24 4.52
C GLN A 17 -9.70 -17.16 4.62
N VAL A 18 -9.11 -17.29 5.82
CA VAL A 18 -7.93 -18.15 6.04
C VAL A 18 -8.19 -19.59 5.61
N GLY A 19 -9.36 -20.15 5.93
CA GLY A 19 -9.73 -21.51 5.52
C GLY A 19 -9.80 -21.68 4.00
N GLU A 20 -10.37 -20.71 3.29
CA GLU A 20 -10.43 -20.68 1.82
C GLU A 20 -9.03 -20.53 1.22
N LEU A 21 -8.21 -19.63 1.77
CA LEU A 21 -6.85 -19.37 1.31
C LEU A 21 -5.94 -20.60 1.42
N LEU A 22 -6.07 -21.37 2.50
CA LEU A 22 -5.26 -22.56 2.76
C LEU A 22 -5.79 -23.81 2.05
N SER A 23 -7.09 -23.90 1.76
CA SER A 23 -7.71 -25.06 1.11
C SER A 23 -7.66 -25.02 -0.41
N LEU A 24 -7.63 -23.82 -1.01
CA LEU A 24 -7.59 -23.63 -2.46
C LEU A 24 -6.16 -23.50 -2.99
N ARG A 25 -5.99 -23.63 -4.31
CA ARG A 25 -4.69 -23.50 -4.96
C ARG A 25 -4.19 -22.05 -4.91
N LEU A 26 -2.87 -21.85 -4.98
CA LEU A 26 -2.22 -20.53 -5.07
C LEU A 26 -2.84 -19.60 -6.14
N SER A 27 -3.31 -20.17 -7.26
CA SER A 27 -3.98 -19.42 -8.32
C SER A 27 -5.19 -18.62 -7.82
N HIS A 28 -5.90 -19.12 -6.81
CA HIS A 28 -7.03 -18.44 -6.19
C HIS A 28 -6.58 -17.18 -5.42
N ALA A 29 -5.52 -17.28 -4.61
CA ALA A 29 -4.92 -16.12 -3.95
C ALA A 29 -4.44 -15.08 -4.96
N CYS A 30 -3.75 -15.52 -6.03
CA CYS A 30 -3.32 -14.64 -7.12
C CYS A 30 -4.49 -13.98 -7.84
N GLN A 31 -5.62 -14.67 -7.99
CA GLN A 31 -6.84 -14.10 -8.57
C GLN A 31 -7.39 -12.97 -7.70
N LYS A 32 -7.56 -13.18 -6.39
CA LYS A 32 -8.03 -12.14 -5.45
C LYS A 32 -7.18 -10.86 -5.52
N ILE A 33 -5.84 -11.02 -5.53
CA ILE A 33 -4.91 -9.88 -5.65
C ILE A 33 -5.09 -9.16 -7.00
N ARG A 34 -5.24 -9.93 -8.10
CA ARG A 34 -5.41 -9.37 -9.45
C ARG A 34 -6.73 -8.61 -9.59
N GLU A 35 -7.80 -9.14 -9.02
CA GLU A 35 -9.12 -8.50 -9.00
C GLU A 35 -9.08 -7.19 -8.21
N ALA A 36 -8.51 -7.22 -6.99
CA ALA A 36 -8.34 -6.02 -6.18
C ALA A 36 -7.54 -4.94 -6.92
N LYS A 37 -6.43 -5.31 -7.56
CA LYS A 37 -5.62 -4.39 -8.38
C LYS A 37 -6.39 -3.84 -9.58
N LYS A 38 -7.18 -4.67 -10.27
CA LYS A 38 -7.94 -4.27 -11.47
C LYS A 38 -9.02 -3.22 -11.14
N ASN A 39 -9.52 -3.22 -9.91
CA ASN A 39 -10.55 -2.26 -9.46
C ASN A 39 -9.98 -0.86 -9.18
N VAL A 40 -8.66 -0.68 -9.18
CA VAL A 40 -8.01 0.62 -8.97
C VAL A 40 -8.03 1.43 -10.27
N THR A 41 -9.20 2.00 -10.58
CA THR A 41 -9.41 2.89 -11.73
C THR A 41 -9.19 4.35 -11.34
N GLY A 42 -9.22 5.26 -12.33
CA GLY A 42 -9.20 6.71 -12.05
C GLY A 42 -10.35 7.12 -11.13
N ASP A 43 -11.56 6.61 -11.37
CA ASP A 43 -12.75 6.90 -10.55
C ASP A 43 -12.58 6.38 -9.11
N TYR A 44 -11.98 5.20 -8.94
CA TYR A 44 -11.65 4.66 -7.62
C TYR A 44 -10.70 5.59 -6.86
N VAL A 45 -9.65 6.10 -7.53
CA VAL A 45 -8.69 7.02 -6.91
C VAL A 45 -9.35 8.33 -6.50
N TRP A 46 -10.21 8.91 -7.37
CA TRP A 46 -10.95 10.12 -7.04
C TRP A 46 -11.91 9.90 -5.86
N SER A 47 -12.64 8.78 -5.85
CA SER A 47 -13.52 8.42 -4.73
C SER A 47 -12.75 8.26 -3.41
N MET A 48 -11.55 7.66 -3.44
CA MET A 48 -10.69 7.55 -2.27
C MET A 48 -10.24 8.94 -1.76
N ILE A 49 -9.87 9.85 -2.66
CA ILE A 49 -9.51 11.24 -2.30
C ILE A 49 -10.69 11.93 -1.61
N GLU A 50 -11.89 11.82 -2.17
CA GLU A 50 -13.11 12.39 -1.58
C GLU A 50 -13.41 11.80 -0.20
N PHE A 51 -13.32 10.47 -0.05
CA PHE A 51 -13.51 9.79 1.23
C PHE A 51 -12.52 10.27 2.30
N LEU A 52 -11.24 10.40 1.97
CA LEU A 52 -10.21 10.90 2.88
C LEU A 52 -10.43 12.37 3.26
N GLN A 53 -10.86 13.22 2.31
CA GLN A 53 -11.23 14.60 2.60
C GLN A 53 -12.44 14.69 3.54
N ALA A 54 -13.44 13.83 3.36
CA ALA A 54 -14.61 13.79 4.22
C ALA A 54 -14.26 13.35 5.65
N ARG A 55 -13.44 12.30 5.83
CA ARG A 55 -12.97 11.86 7.15
C ARG A 55 -12.19 12.95 7.89
N ARG A 56 -11.35 13.71 7.18
CA ARG A 56 -10.61 14.83 7.77
C ARG A 56 -11.51 15.97 8.25
N ARG A 57 -12.62 16.22 7.54
CA ARG A 57 -13.59 17.29 7.90
C ARG A 57 -14.49 16.90 9.06
N PHE A 58 -14.84 15.62 9.17
CA PHE A 58 -15.71 15.09 10.21
C PHE A 58 -15.01 13.95 10.95
N PRO A 59 -13.98 14.25 11.76
CA PRO A 59 -13.35 13.22 12.58
C PRO A 59 -14.43 12.63 13.49
N LYS A 60 -14.63 11.31 13.43
CA LYS A 60 -15.59 10.65 14.32
C LYS A 60 -15.12 10.88 15.75
N SER A 61 -16.06 11.24 16.62
CA SER A 61 -15.83 11.78 17.97
C SER A 61 -15.27 10.78 18.99
N CYS A 62 -14.52 9.77 18.57
CA CYS A 62 -13.76 8.89 19.45
C CYS A 62 -12.34 8.77 18.89
N GLU A 63 -11.36 9.33 19.60
CA GLU A 63 -9.91 9.08 19.46
C GLU A 63 -9.17 9.43 18.16
N GLU A 64 -9.78 10.06 17.16
CA GLU A 64 -9.05 10.55 15.96
C GLU A 64 -8.72 12.07 16.05
N GLN A 65 -8.29 12.58 17.21
CA GLN A 65 -7.77 13.96 17.30
C GLN A 65 -6.38 14.04 16.66
N GLY A 66 -6.36 14.32 15.37
CA GLY A 66 -5.15 14.61 14.60
C GLY A 66 -4.72 13.44 13.75
N SER A 67 -5.26 13.37 12.54
CA SER A 67 -4.83 12.47 11.46
C SER A 67 -3.39 12.81 11.00
N LYS A 68 -2.42 12.61 11.89
CA LYS A 68 -1.24 11.85 11.50
C LYS A 68 -1.80 10.45 11.26
N VAL A 69 -1.58 9.88 10.09
CA VAL A 69 -1.57 8.42 9.95
C VAL A 69 -0.53 7.97 10.97
N SER A 70 -0.98 7.64 12.17
CA SER A 70 -0.07 7.24 13.23
C SER A 70 0.55 5.93 12.76
N ILE A 71 1.81 5.72 13.10
CA ILE A 71 2.51 4.46 12.84
C ILE A 71 1.67 3.26 13.34
N GLU A 72 0.78 3.50 14.30
CA GLU A 72 -0.22 2.59 14.84
C GLU A 72 -1.28 2.12 13.82
N GLU A 73 -1.79 2.96 12.90
CA GLU A 73 -2.73 2.51 11.86
C GLU A 73 -2.03 1.60 10.83
N GLY A 74 -0.82 1.97 10.40
CA GLY A 74 0.00 1.11 9.52
C GLY A 74 0.41 -0.20 10.19
N PHE A 75 0.68 -0.16 11.50
CA PHE A 75 0.94 -1.34 12.34
C PHE A 75 -0.30 -2.22 12.47
N MET A 76 -1.49 -1.64 12.64
CA MET A 76 -2.76 -2.38 12.67
C MET A 76 -3.08 -3.07 11.34
N MET A 77 -2.71 -2.48 10.20
CA MET A 77 -2.87 -3.13 8.89
C MET A 77 -1.98 -4.38 8.73
N SER A 78 -0.88 -4.48 9.48
CA SER A 78 0.02 -5.64 9.46
C SER A 78 -0.16 -6.58 10.66
N ALA A 79 -1.12 -6.31 11.54
CA ALA A 79 -1.41 -7.20 12.67
C ALA A 79 -2.08 -8.49 12.18
N SER A 80 -1.69 -9.63 12.76
CA SER A 80 -2.34 -10.92 12.48
C SER A 80 -3.87 -10.79 12.62
N PRO A 81 -4.66 -11.25 11.63
CA PRO A 81 -4.30 -12.16 10.54
C PRO A 81 -3.89 -11.49 9.20
N ASN A 82 -3.65 -10.18 9.19
CA ASN A 82 -3.39 -9.40 7.98
C ASN A 82 -1.90 -9.41 7.59
N ILE A 83 -1.62 -9.16 6.31
CA ILE A 83 -0.26 -9.03 5.76
C ILE A 83 -0.24 -7.83 4.82
N VAL A 84 0.83 -7.03 4.90
CA VAL A 84 1.09 -5.92 3.98
C VAL A 84 2.23 -6.29 3.04
N VAL A 85 2.06 -6.02 1.74
CA VAL A 85 3.08 -6.30 0.71
C VAL A 85 3.38 -5.01 -0.07
N THR A 86 4.60 -4.49 0.08
CA THR A 86 5.08 -3.32 -0.67
C THR A 86 6.09 -3.76 -1.72
N SER A 87 5.77 -3.59 -3.00
CA SER A 87 6.66 -4.00 -4.10
C SER A 87 7.62 -2.89 -4.51
N TRP A 88 8.91 -3.17 -4.41
CA TRP A 88 9.99 -2.28 -4.87
C TRP A 88 10.54 -2.65 -6.25
N LEU A 89 9.92 -3.62 -6.94
CA LEU A 89 10.44 -4.24 -8.17
C LEU A 89 10.61 -3.25 -9.34
N ASN A 90 9.77 -2.21 -9.41
CA ASN A 90 9.79 -1.22 -10.48
C ASN A 90 10.37 0.14 -10.05
N LEU A 91 10.94 0.24 -8.85
CA LEU A 91 11.58 1.47 -8.39
C LEU A 91 13.01 1.57 -9.00
N PRO A 92 13.41 2.72 -9.57
CA PRO A 92 14.71 2.90 -10.21
C PRO A 92 15.82 3.12 -9.16
N MET A 93 16.00 2.17 -8.25
CA MET A 93 16.92 2.28 -7.11
C MET A 93 18.28 1.61 -7.34
N ARG A 94 18.48 0.96 -8.48
CA ARG A 94 19.76 0.35 -8.88
C ARG A 94 20.58 1.30 -9.76
N GLY A 95 21.89 1.13 -9.75
CA GLY A 95 22.86 1.93 -10.51
C GLY A 95 23.24 3.25 -9.83
N VAL A 96 23.01 3.38 -8.53
CA VAL A 96 23.38 4.58 -7.77
C VAL A 96 24.89 4.60 -7.62
N ASN A 97 25.53 5.67 -8.11
CA ASN A 97 26.97 5.86 -8.02
C ASN A 97 27.29 7.31 -7.67
N PHE A 98 27.84 7.51 -6.48
CA PHE A 98 28.25 8.83 -5.99
C PHE A 98 29.71 9.20 -6.33
N GLY A 99 30.43 8.35 -7.05
CA GLY A 99 31.83 8.55 -7.46
C GLY A 99 32.76 7.39 -7.12
N TRP A 100 32.33 6.46 -6.25
CA TRP A 100 33.14 5.33 -5.76
C TRP A 100 32.71 3.96 -6.27
N GLY A 101 31.83 3.93 -7.27
CA GLY A 101 31.26 2.70 -7.81
C GLY A 101 29.77 2.57 -7.54
N LYS A 102 29.17 1.54 -8.12
CA LYS A 102 27.74 1.24 -7.96
C LYS A 102 27.46 0.55 -6.63
N GLU A 103 26.18 0.53 -6.25
CA GLU A 103 25.72 -0.22 -5.09
C GLU A 103 26.03 -1.72 -5.21
N ILE A 104 26.37 -2.34 -4.07
CA ILE A 104 26.51 -3.80 -3.93
C ILE A 104 25.20 -4.47 -3.51
N HIS A 105 24.33 -3.71 -2.82
CA HIS A 105 23.06 -4.17 -2.29
C HIS A 105 22.09 -3.00 -2.25
N MET A 106 20.80 -3.30 -2.46
CA MET A 106 19.71 -2.34 -2.37
C MET A 106 18.50 -3.05 -1.76
N GLY A 107 17.99 -2.52 -0.66
CA GLY A 107 16.89 -3.09 0.11
C GLY A 107 16.54 -2.23 1.31
N PRO A 108 15.47 -2.58 2.05
CA PRO A 108 15.15 -1.93 3.32
C PRO A 108 16.28 -2.15 4.35
N ALA A 109 16.39 -1.24 5.31
CA ALA A 109 17.21 -1.44 6.49
C ALA A 109 16.55 -2.44 7.46
N ASN A 110 17.36 -3.14 8.24
CA ASN A 110 16.91 -4.08 9.27
C ASN A 110 16.41 -3.36 10.53
#